data_AF-A0A1V5UTR5-F1
#
_entry.id   AF-A0A1V5UTR5-F1
#
_cell.length_a   1.000
_cell.length_b   1.000
_cell.length_c   1.000
_cell.angle_alpha   90.00
_cell.angle_beta   90.00
_cell.angle_gamma   90.00
#
_symmetry.space_group_name_H-M   'P 1'
#
loop_
_entity.id
_entity.type
_entity.pdbx_description
1 polymer ?
#
loop_
_entity_poly.entity_id
_entity_poly.type
_entity_poly.pdbx_seq_one_letter_code
_entity_poly.pdbx_strand_id
1 'polypeptide(L)'
;MKILVVYASRESGNTKKLAEAIAARFGNECSLFPASDAPDPEDYDFLALGFGVYRGWPDGDMRAYMKRCRGKNAGLFMTLGAWPDSDHAVTCLGRAEGLLESCRVVTRFACQGAYTPEFLARLKSLPPESSHGWNPERAERVAEAMKHPDENDLKEAAERFFLAAEKCGKPKPSGHKAGPGKKALVAAFFGTTVPAAARAYDRIEEQLRKKYPDLPVFRAYTSPIVREKLNYSVPSLSGVLKHLAVENFDSVDLLAAFLSSGEEYHKLRATVSAFGSTLKISVSRPPLSGLPSLCGFLKSALCAIPPDRKPGESVLFMGHGNRDGRSDFTYMTLDSELKKIDPDFHLACVEGNPPPEEAFGKLRPGKVWLIPFMLTAGDHVLNDMAGDDPASWKKRLEAAGHECRCILHGLGESSEVAGYFASLPFLCSGAHES
;
A
#
# COMPACT_ATOMS: atom_id res chain seq x y z
N MET A 1 -26.79 -23.76 -9.34
CA MET A 1 -26.09 -22.45 -9.24
C MET A 1 -25.64 -22.11 -10.65
N LYS A 2 -25.97 -20.94 -11.19
CA LYS A 2 -25.57 -20.58 -12.55
C LYS A 2 -24.11 -20.14 -12.58
N ILE A 3 -23.29 -20.83 -13.37
CA ILE A 3 -21.85 -20.60 -13.43
C ILE A 3 -21.50 -20.01 -14.79
N LEU A 4 -20.66 -18.98 -14.79
CA LEU A 4 -20.13 -18.37 -16.00
C LEU A 4 -18.61 -18.44 -15.98
N VAL A 5 -18.03 -19.13 -16.97
CA VAL A 5 -16.61 -19.06 -17.27
C VAL A 5 -16.44 -18.05 -18.41
N VAL A 6 -15.71 -16.98 -18.15
CA VAL A 6 -15.32 -15.99 -19.16
C VAL A 6 -13.81 -16.04 -19.32
N TYR A 7 -13.33 -16.11 -20.55
CA TYR A 7 -11.90 -16.11 -20.82
C TYR A 7 -11.50 -15.09 -21.87
N ALA A 8 -10.27 -14.64 -21.79
CA ALA A 8 -9.62 -13.90 -22.86
C ALA A 8 -8.27 -14.54 -23.17
N SER A 9 -8.16 -15.07 -24.38
CA SER A 9 -7.02 -15.83 -24.86
C SER A 9 -6.65 -15.34 -26.25
N ARG A 10 -5.37 -15.01 -26.45
CA ARG A 10 -4.84 -14.71 -27.78
C ARG A 10 -4.49 -16.01 -28.52
N GLU A 11 -3.77 -15.84 -29.62
CA GLU A 11 -3.30 -16.87 -30.56
C GLU A 11 -2.69 -18.11 -29.90
N SER A 12 -2.07 -18.02 -28.72
CA SER A 12 -1.51 -19.19 -28.02
C SER A 12 -2.55 -20.14 -27.44
N GLY A 13 -3.80 -19.70 -27.23
CA GLY A 13 -4.88 -20.54 -26.73
C GLY A 13 -4.75 -21.02 -25.27
N ASN A 14 -3.69 -20.63 -24.55
CA ASN A 14 -3.39 -21.17 -23.21
C ASN A 14 -4.54 -20.99 -22.21
N THR A 15 -5.03 -19.76 -22.07
CA THR A 15 -6.11 -19.45 -21.14
C THR A 15 -7.42 -20.11 -21.56
N LYS A 16 -7.66 -20.27 -22.87
CA LYS A 16 -8.83 -20.97 -23.39
C LYS A 16 -8.83 -22.45 -22.94
N LYS A 17 -7.69 -23.13 -22.99
CA LYS A 17 -7.56 -24.52 -22.51
C LYS A 17 -7.96 -24.67 -21.03
N LEU A 18 -7.48 -23.77 -20.17
CA LEU A 18 -7.90 -23.75 -18.75
C LEU A 18 -9.40 -23.49 -18.60
N ALA A 19 -9.94 -22.55 -19.36
CA ALA A 19 -11.36 -22.21 -19.32
C ALA A 19 -12.25 -23.41 -19.71
N GLU A 20 -11.85 -24.14 -20.76
CA GLU A 20 -12.52 -25.35 -21.22
C GLU A 20 -12.45 -26.46 -20.16
N ALA A 21 -11.30 -26.67 -19.51
CA ALA A 21 -11.16 -27.65 -18.44
C ALA A 21 -12.03 -27.31 -17.21
N ILE A 22 -12.05 -26.03 -16.80
CA ILE A 22 -12.91 -25.55 -15.71
C ILE A 22 -14.38 -25.74 -16.07
N ALA A 23 -14.80 -25.33 -17.27
CA ALA A 23 -16.18 -25.46 -17.73
C ALA A 23 -16.61 -26.93 -17.81
N ALA A 24 -15.76 -27.81 -18.35
CA ALA A 24 -16.03 -29.24 -18.44
C ALA A 24 -16.27 -29.88 -17.06
N ARG A 25 -15.57 -29.42 -16.03
CA ARG A 25 -15.74 -29.89 -14.64
C ARG A 25 -17.07 -29.50 -14.02
N PHE A 26 -17.64 -28.36 -14.42
CA PHE A 26 -18.95 -27.89 -13.98
C PHE A 26 -20.11 -28.51 -14.79
N GLY A 27 -19.85 -29.03 -15.99
CA GLY A 27 -20.87 -29.68 -16.83
C GLY A 27 -21.96 -28.72 -17.30
N ASN A 28 -23.20 -29.21 -17.37
CA ASN A 28 -24.33 -28.49 -18.01
C ASN A 28 -24.78 -27.22 -17.27
N GLU A 29 -24.32 -26.98 -16.04
CA GLU A 29 -24.66 -25.78 -15.26
C GLU A 29 -23.77 -24.56 -15.58
N CYS A 30 -22.77 -24.75 -16.46
CA CYS A 30 -21.76 -23.75 -16.79
C CYS A 30 -21.89 -23.24 -18.22
N SER A 31 -21.97 -21.91 -18.34
CA SER A 31 -21.79 -21.19 -19.59
C SER A 31 -20.32 -20.83 -19.81
N LEU A 32 -19.80 -21.00 -21.03
CA LEU A 32 -18.43 -20.65 -21.39
C LEU A 32 -18.43 -19.64 -22.55
N PHE A 33 -17.84 -18.47 -22.34
CA PHE A 33 -17.79 -17.42 -23.37
C PHE A 33 -16.40 -16.73 -23.43
N PRO A 34 -15.96 -16.30 -24.63
CA PRO A 34 -14.89 -15.32 -24.71
C PRO A 34 -15.37 -13.97 -24.14
N ALA A 35 -14.47 -13.17 -23.56
CA ALA A 35 -14.82 -11.91 -22.92
C ALA A 35 -15.50 -10.89 -23.85
N SER A 36 -15.20 -10.94 -25.15
CA SER A 36 -15.82 -10.09 -26.19
C SER A 36 -17.33 -10.34 -26.35
N ASP A 37 -17.77 -11.59 -26.16
CA ASP A 37 -19.14 -12.02 -26.45
C ASP A 37 -19.88 -12.49 -25.18
N ALA A 38 -19.25 -12.31 -24.01
CA ALA A 38 -19.79 -12.81 -22.76
C ALA A 38 -21.05 -12.02 -22.33
N PRO A 39 -22.10 -12.72 -21.87
CA PRO A 39 -23.35 -12.12 -21.43
C PRO A 39 -23.16 -11.28 -20.16
N ASP A 40 -24.21 -10.57 -19.77
CA ASP A 40 -24.21 -9.81 -18.52
C ASP A 40 -23.92 -10.73 -17.32
N PRO A 41 -22.97 -10.38 -16.43
CA PRO A 41 -22.65 -11.19 -15.25
C PRO A 41 -23.79 -11.27 -14.23
N GLU A 42 -24.83 -10.42 -14.29
CA GLU A 42 -25.91 -10.37 -13.29
C GLU A 42 -26.73 -11.67 -13.21
N ASP A 43 -26.90 -12.38 -14.32
CA ASP A 43 -27.69 -13.63 -14.37
C ASP A 43 -26.96 -14.85 -13.79
N TYR A 44 -25.73 -14.66 -13.31
CA TYR A 44 -24.87 -15.73 -12.82
C TYR A 44 -24.52 -15.55 -11.34
N ASP A 45 -24.34 -16.68 -10.65
CA ASP A 45 -24.06 -16.75 -9.21
C ASP A 45 -22.55 -16.78 -8.93
N PHE A 46 -21.79 -17.42 -9.82
CA PHE A 46 -20.34 -17.59 -9.73
C PHE A 46 -19.67 -17.30 -11.07
N LEU A 47 -18.62 -16.48 -11.04
CA LEU A 47 -17.85 -16.07 -12.21
C LEU A 47 -16.44 -16.65 -12.16
N ALA A 48 -16.03 -17.44 -13.16
CA ALA A 48 -14.64 -17.85 -13.35
C ALA A 48 -14.03 -16.99 -14.48
N LEU A 49 -13.08 -16.12 -14.16
CA LEU A 49 -12.56 -15.11 -15.08
C LEU A 49 -11.09 -15.42 -15.41
N GLY A 50 -10.83 -15.70 -16.68
CA GLY A 50 -9.57 -16.19 -17.20
C GLY A 50 -8.85 -15.22 -18.12
N PHE A 51 -7.57 -14.91 -17.90
CA PHE A 51 -6.82 -14.04 -18.81
C PHE A 51 -5.35 -14.41 -18.96
N GLY A 52 -4.80 -14.13 -20.15
CA GLY A 52 -3.35 -14.04 -20.34
C GLY A 52 -2.81 -12.70 -19.83
N VAL A 53 -1.54 -12.67 -19.39
CA VAL A 53 -0.88 -11.43 -18.95
C VAL A 53 -0.24 -10.68 -20.11
N TYR A 54 -0.66 -9.42 -20.32
CA TYR A 54 -0.10 -8.53 -21.33
C TYR A 54 0.32 -7.21 -20.69
N ARG A 55 1.63 -6.96 -20.61
CA ARG A 55 2.21 -5.80 -19.88
C ARG A 55 1.70 -5.72 -18.43
N GLY A 56 1.52 -6.88 -17.79
CA GLY A 56 1.07 -6.98 -16.40
C GLY A 56 -0.43 -6.75 -16.18
N TRP A 57 -1.27 -6.90 -17.21
CA TRP A 57 -2.72 -6.73 -17.14
C TRP A 57 -3.47 -7.81 -17.95
N PRO A 58 -4.75 -8.10 -17.63
CA PRO A 58 -5.68 -8.73 -18.57
C PRO A 58 -5.80 -7.90 -19.84
N ASP A 59 -6.24 -8.47 -20.96
CA ASP A 59 -6.48 -7.72 -22.19
C ASP A 59 -7.69 -6.76 -22.10
N GLY A 60 -7.92 -6.01 -23.18
CA GLY A 60 -8.94 -4.95 -23.21
C GLY A 60 -10.34 -5.47 -22.89
N ASP A 61 -10.73 -6.56 -23.54
CA ASP A 61 -12.07 -7.14 -23.42
C ASP A 61 -12.30 -7.71 -22.03
N MET A 62 -11.32 -8.44 -21.47
CA MET A 62 -11.46 -8.94 -20.11
C MET A 62 -11.54 -7.79 -19.10
N ARG A 63 -10.71 -6.75 -19.23
CA ARG A 63 -10.79 -5.60 -18.32
C ARG A 63 -12.16 -4.91 -18.40
N ALA A 64 -12.71 -4.74 -19.60
CA ALA A 64 -14.03 -4.17 -19.80
C ALA A 64 -15.11 -5.05 -19.14
N TYR A 65 -15.00 -6.37 -19.30
CA TYR A 65 -15.92 -7.33 -18.69
C TYR A 65 -15.85 -7.33 -17.16
N MET A 66 -14.66 -7.43 -16.58
CA MET A 66 -14.43 -7.43 -15.13
C MET A 66 -15.00 -6.18 -14.46
N LYS A 67 -14.88 -5.02 -15.11
CA LYS A 67 -15.46 -3.75 -14.64
C LYS A 67 -16.98 -3.73 -14.59
N ARG A 68 -17.70 -4.67 -15.23
CA ARG A 68 -19.17 -4.80 -15.10
C ARG A 68 -19.58 -5.74 -13.96
N CYS A 69 -18.67 -6.58 -13.48
CA CYS A 69 -18.97 -7.56 -12.43
C CYS A 69 -19.19 -6.86 -11.08
N ARG A 70 -20.33 -7.10 -10.42
CA ARG A 70 -20.67 -6.50 -9.14
C ARG A 70 -21.29 -7.52 -8.18
N GLY A 71 -20.86 -7.53 -6.91
CA GLY A 71 -21.51 -8.32 -5.85
C GLY A 71 -21.47 -9.84 -6.02
N LYS A 72 -20.71 -10.37 -7.00
CA LYS A 72 -20.63 -11.81 -7.29
C LYS A 72 -19.49 -12.50 -6.55
N ASN A 73 -19.60 -13.82 -6.35
CA ASN A 73 -18.42 -14.64 -6.06
C ASN A 73 -17.65 -14.87 -7.37
N ALA A 74 -16.34 -14.66 -7.34
CA ALA A 74 -15.50 -14.79 -8.51
C ALA A 74 -14.27 -15.67 -8.23
N GLY A 75 -13.77 -16.34 -9.25
CA GLY A 75 -12.45 -16.96 -9.29
C GLY A 75 -11.63 -16.36 -10.42
N LEU A 76 -10.33 -16.18 -10.20
CA LEU A 76 -9.40 -15.68 -11.22
C LEU A 76 -8.45 -16.79 -11.65
N PHE A 77 -8.33 -17.04 -12.95
CA PHE A 77 -7.30 -17.92 -13.49
C PHE A 77 -6.45 -17.19 -14.52
N MET A 78 -5.14 -17.40 -14.48
CA MET A 78 -4.20 -16.59 -15.25
C MET A 78 -3.14 -17.46 -15.91
N THR A 79 -2.81 -17.14 -17.16
CA THR A 79 -1.60 -17.68 -17.82
C THR A 79 -0.57 -16.58 -18.05
N LEU A 80 0.70 -16.89 -17.79
CA LEU A 80 1.78 -15.91 -17.93
C LEU A 80 3.10 -16.55 -18.39
N GLY A 81 3.98 -15.73 -18.94
CA GLY A 81 5.33 -16.14 -19.34
C GLY A 81 6.39 -16.09 -18.22
N ALA A 82 5.93 -15.98 -16.97
CA ALA A 82 6.75 -15.90 -15.76
C ALA A 82 6.42 -17.06 -14.82
N TRP A 83 7.23 -17.27 -13.78
CA TRP A 83 6.94 -18.27 -12.77
C TRP A 83 5.62 -17.95 -12.03
N PRO A 84 4.70 -18.91 -11.83
CA PRO A 84 3.38 -18.65 -11.24
C PRO A 84 3.42 -18.14 -9.79
N ASP A 85 4.50 -18.41 -9.07
CA ASP A 85 4.79 -18.00 -7.70
C ASP A 85 5.67 -16.73 -7.61
N SER A 86 6.03 -16.12 -8.75
CA SER A 86 6.82 -14.90 -8.77
C SER A 86 6.06 -13.65 -8.31
N ASP A 87 6.78 -12.64 -7.83
CA ASP A 87 6.23 -11.31 -7.52
C ASP A 87 5.44 -10.70 -8.69
N HIS A 88 5.87 -10.98 -9.93
CA HIS A 88 5.17 -10.55 -11.12
C HIS A 88 3.78 -11.20 -11.23
N ALA A 89 3.67 -12.51 -10.96
CA ALA A 89 2.40 -13.23 -10.97
C ALA A 89 1.45 -12.69 -9.90
N VAL A 90 1.95 -12.48 -8.68
CA VAL A 90 1.21 -11.89 -7.56
C VAL A 90 0.69 -10.50 -7.93
N THR A 91 1.55 -9.66 -8.51
CA THR A 91 1.19 -8.30 -8.96
C THR A 91 0.10 -8.34 -10.03
N CYS A 92 0.19 -9.24 -11.01
CA CYS A 92 -0.80 -9.36 -12.08
C CYS A 92 -2.17 -9.82 -11.57
N LEU A 93 -2.19 -10.81 -10.67
CA LEU A 93 -3.43 -11.26 -10.02
C LEU A 93 -4.04 -10.15 -9.16
N GLY A 94 -3.23 -9.43 -8.38
CA GLY A 94 -3.70 -8.31 -7.56
C GLY A 94 -4.29 -7.17 -8.40
N ARG A 95 -3.69 -6.84 -9.55
CA ARG A 95 -4.24 -5.87 -10.50
C ARG A 95 -5.59 -6.30 -11.07
N ALA A 96 -5.69 -7.56 -11.48
CA ALA A 96 -6.93 -8.11 -12.02
C ALA A 96 -8.04 -8.15 -10.96
N GLU A 97 -7.71 -8.59 -9.75
CA GLU A 97 -8.62 -8.54 -8.61
C GLU A 97 -9.08 -7.12 -8.27
N GLY A 98 -8.20 -6.13 -8.40
CA GLY A 98 -8.55 -4.73 -8.25
C GLY A 98 -9.67 -4.25 -9.17
N LEU A 99 -9.87 -4.88 -10.34
CA LEU A 99 -10.96 -4.57 -11.27
C LEU A 99 -12.33 -5.08 -10.81
N LEU A 100 -12.35 -6.02 -9.85
CA LEU A 100 -13.54 -6.68 -9.31
C LEU A 100 -14.01 -6.01 -8.01
N GLU A 101 -14.25 -4.70 -8.08
CA GLU A 101 -14.28 -3.84 -6.88
C GLU A 101 -15.25 -4.28 -5.78
N SER A 102 -16.43 -4.83 -6.14
CA SER A 102 -17.46 -5.32 -5.22
C SER A 102 -17.71 -6.83 -5.29
N CYS A 103 -16.95 -7.57 -6.09
CA CYS A 103 -17.02 -9.03 -6.13
C CYS A 103 -16.10 -9.61 -5.06
N ARG A 104 -16.43 -10.81 -4.57
CA ARG A 104 -15.61 -11.57 -3.65
C ARG A 104 -14.79 -12.59 -4.45
N VAL A 105 -13.49 -12.37 -4.56
CA VAL A 105 -12.59 -13.37 -5.19
C VAL A 105 -12.33 -14.50 -4.20
N VAL A 106 -12.95 -15.66 -4.44
CA VAL A 106 -12.90 -16.83 -3.55
C VAL A 106 -11.86 -17.86 -3.95
N THR A 107 -11.29 -17.74 -5.16
CA THR A 107 -10.24 -18.64 -5.63
C THR A 107 -9.33 -17.99 -6.67
N ARG A 108 -8.07 -18.41 -6.72
CA ARG A 108 -7.07 -17.96 -7.69
C ARG A 108 -6.26 -19.15 -8.21
N PHE A 109 -5.95 -19.11 -9.49
CA PHE A 109 -5.06 -20.07 -10.14
C PHE A 109 -4.14 -19.34 -11.11
N ALA A 110 -2.86 -19.73 -11.15
CA ALA A 110 -1.92 -19.24 -12.15
C ALA A 110 -1.04 -20.40 -12.58
N CYS A 111 -0.78 -20.49 -13.87
CA CYS A 111 0.21 -21.40 -14.43
C CYS A 111 0.97 -20.68 -15.56
N GLN A 112 2.09 -21.26 -15.97
CA GLN A 112 2.79 -20.75 -17.13
C GLN A 112 1.98 -20.96 -18.42
N GLY A 113 2.31 -20.21 -19.46
CA GLY A 113 1.68 -20.34 -20.77
C GLY A 113 2.70 -20.37 -21.90
N ALA A 114 2.51 -21.32 -22.82
CA ALA A 114 3.32 -21.46 -24.02
C ALA A 114 3.26 -20.21 -24.90
N TYR A 115 4.38 -19.93 -25.56
CA TYR A 115 4.51 -18.83 -26.49
C TYR A 115 4.25 -19.29 -27.93
N THR A 116 3.74 -18.38 -28.77
CA THR A 116 3.67 -18.65 -30.20
C THR A 116 5.08 -18.59 -30.82
N PRO A 117 5.35 -19.36 -31.88
CA PRO A 117 6.63 -19.31 -32.60
C PRO A 117 7.04 -17.89 -33.01
N GLU A 118 6.07 -17.09 -33.47
CA GLU A 118 6.27 -15.70 -33.91
C GLU A 118 6.69 -14.81 -32.74
N PHE A 119 6.05 -14.99 -31.57
CA PHE A 119 6.41 -14.22 -30.39
C PHE A 119 7.80 -14.60 -29.87
N LEU A 120 8.16 -15.89 -29.92
CA LEU A 120 9.51 -16.35 -29.55
C LEU A 120 10.57 -15.79 -30.47
N ALA A 121 10.33 -15.76 -31.78
CA ALA A 121 11.24 -15.16 -32.75
C ALA A 121 11.49 -13.68 -32.43
N ARG A 122 10.41 -12.92 -32.14
CA ARG A 122 10.51 -11.52 -31.73
C ARG A 122 11.23 -11.35 -30.39
N LEU A 123 11.02 -12.24 -29.44
CA LEU A 123 11.67 -12.16 -28.13
C LEU A 123 13.18 -12.39 -28.23
N LYS A 124 13.60 -13.32 -29.09
CA LYS A 124 15.00 -13.62 -29.38
C LYS A 124 15.71 -12.51 -30.17
N SER A 125 14.97 -11.70 -30.93
CA SER A 125 15.52 -10.58 -31.69
C SER A 125 15.68 -9.29 -30.86
N LEU A 126 15.30 -9.28 -29.57
CA LEU A 126 15.48 -8.11 -28.70
C LEU A 126 16.95 -7.95 -28.29
N PRO A 127 17.45 -6.70 -28.15
CA PRO A 127 18.81 -6.45 -27.67
C PRO A 127 19.05 -7.11 -26.30
N PRO A 128 20.22 -7.74 -26.08
CA PRO A 128 20.57 -8.36 -24.79
C PRO A 128 20.45 -7.41 -23.58
N GLU A 129 20.70 -6.12 -23.80
CA GLU A 129 20.67 -5.06 -22.79
C GLU A 129 19.25 -4.57 -22.45
N SER A 130 18.23 -5.03 -23.19
CA SER A 130 16.84 -4.73 -22.88
C SER A 130 16.43 -5.44 -21.58
N SER A 131 15.54 -4.82 -20.79
CA SER A 131 14.81 -5.49 -19.71
C SER A 131 14.05 -6.74 -20.18
N HIS A 132 13.81 -6.84 -21.49
CA HIS A 132 13.23 -8.00 -22.15
C HIS A 132 14.21 -8.79 -23.06
N GLY A 133 15.52 -8.53 -22.94
CA GLY A 133 16.56 -9.20 -23.70
C GLY A 133 16.63 -10.71 -23.44
N TRP A 134 17.13 -11.45 -24.45
CA TRP A 134 17.31 -12.89 -24.34
C TRP A 134 18.55 -13.23 -23.50
N ASN A 135 18.38 -14.08 -22.48
CA ASN A 135 19.46 -14.54 -21.61
C ASN A 135 19.23 -16.01 -21.20
N PRO A 136 20.21 -16.71 -20.60
CA PRO A 136 20.08 -18.11 -20.21
C PRO A 136 18.90 -18.39 -19.26
N GLU A 137 18.70 -17.55 -18.24
CA GLU A 137 17.60 -17.67 -17.28
C GLU A 137 16.22 -17.59 -17.96
N ARG A 138 16.08 -16.69 -18.93
CA ARG A 138 14.86 -16.56 -19.74
C ARG A 138 14.68 -17.76 -20.67
N ALA A 139 15.76 -18.29 -21.24
CA ALA A 139 15.67 -19.48 -22.08
C ALA A 139 15.13 -20.68 -21.29
N GLU A 140 15.60 -20.87 -20.05
CA GLU A 140 15.10 -21.89 -19.13
C GLU A 140 13.63 -21.68 -18.79
N ARG A 141 13.26 -20.46 -18.36
CA ARG A 141 11.86 -20.13 -18.06
C ARG A 141 10.93 -20.31 -19.25
N VAL A 142 11.39 -19.94 -20.44
CA VAL A 142 10.62 -20.13 -21.69
C VAL A 142 10.49 -21.62 -21.99
N ALA A 143 11.56 -22.41 -21.87
CA ALA A 143 11.52 -23.84 -22.10
C ALA A 143 10.52 -24.54 -21.16
N GLU A 144 10.46 -24.11 -19.90
CA GLU A 144 9.45 -24.59 -18.96
C GLU A 144 8.05 -24.11 -19.35
N ALA A 145 7.86 -22.82 -19.63
CA ALA A 145 6.56 -22.28 -19.98
C ALA A 145 5.93 -22.91 -21.24
N MET A 146 6.75 -23.37 -22.19
CA MET A 146 6.28 -24.09 -23.38
C MET A 146 5.58 -25.42 -23.05
N LYS A 147 5.80 -25.99 -21.88
CA LYS A 147 5.12 -27.22 -21.41
C LYS A 147 3.73 -26.95 -20.85
N HIS A 148 3.42 -25.69 -20.53
CA HIS A 148 2.21 -25.30 -19.81
C HIS A 148 1.21 -24.51 -20.70
N PRO A 149 -0.11 -24.57 -20.43
CA PRO A 149 -0.75 -25.43 -19.43
C PRO A 149 -0.69 -26.92 -19.81
N ASP A 150 -0.34 -27.76 -18.85
CA ASP A 150 -0.29 -29.22 -18.96
C ASP A 150 -1.54 -29.88 -18.34
N GLU A 151 -1.63 -31.22 -18.37
CA GLU A 151 -2.79 -31.91 -17.79
C GLU A 151 -2.98 -31.67 -16.28
N ASN A 152 -1.90 -31.44 -15.53
CA ASN A 152 -1.97 -31.19 -14.10
C ASN A 152 -2.52 -29.78 -13.84
N ASP A 153 -2.07 -28.78 -14.60
CA ASP A 153 -2.61 -27.43 -14.54
C ASP A 153 -4.11 -27.43 -14.81
N LEU A 154 -4.54 -28.15 -15.85
CA LEU A 154 -5.95 -28.26 -16.22
C LEU A 154 -6.77 -28.91 -15.09
N LYS A 155 -6.29 -30.03 -14.52
CA LYS A 155 -6.96 -30.74 -13.41
C LYS A 155 -7.01 -29.90 -12.14
N GLU A 156 -5.91 -29.25 -11.77
CA GLU A 156 -5.83 -28.41 -10.57
C GLU A 156 -6.74 -27.20 -10.71
N ALA A 157 -6.71 -26.49 -11.84
CA ALA A 157 -7.58 -25.35 -12.10
C ALA A 157 -9.05 -25.77 -12.04
N ALA A 158 -9.42 -26.85 -12.73
CA ALA A 158 -10.78 -27.37 -12.73
C ALA A 158 -11.29 -27.70 -11.33
N GLU A 159 -10.53 -28.47 -10.55
CA GLU A 159 -10.94 -28.90 -9.22
C GLU A 159 -10.97 -27.74 -8.23
N ARG A 160 -9.97 -26.85 -8.28
CA ARG A 160 -9.90 -25.68 -7.41
C ARG A 160 -11.10 -24.75 -7.61
N PHE A 161 -11.53 -24.54 -8.86
CA PHE A 161 -12.70 -23.72 -9.14
C PHE A 161 -14.00 -24.42 -8.74
N PHE A 162 -14.11 -25.73 -9.00
CA PHE A 162 -15.26 -26.51 -8.59
C PHE A 162 -15.51 -26.45 -7.08
N LEU A 163 -14.47 -26.74 -6.28
CA LEU A 163 -14.55 -26.70 -4.82
C LEU A 163 -14.87 -25.30 -4.27
N ALA A 164 -14.35 -24.25 -4.93
CA ALA A 164 -14.65 -22.88 -4.54
C ALA A 164 -16.11 -22.52 -4.78
N ALA A 165 -16.67 -22.92 -5.93
CA ALA A 165 -18.05 -22.67 -6.27
C ALA A 165 -19.02 -23.47 -5.37
N GLU A 166 -18.72 -24.75 -5.08
CA GLU A 166 -19.53 -25.56 -4.14
C GLU A 166 -19.61 -24.95 -2.74
N LYS A 167 -18.51 -24.35 -2.25
CA LYS A 167 -18.50 -23.64 -0.97
C LYS A 167 -19.37 -22.38 -0.98
N CYS A 168 -19.56 -21.76 -2.14
CA CYS A 168 -20.45 -20.60 -2.32
C CYS A 168 -21.94 -20.99 -2.45
N GLY A 169 -22.24 -22.18 -2.99
CA GLY A 169 -23.60 -22.67 -3.23
C GLY A 169 -24.35 -23.23 -2.01
N LYS A 170 -23.66 -23.49 -0.89
CA LYS A 170 -24.32 -23.93 0.36
C LYS A 170 -24.87 -22.72 1.12
N PRO A 171 -26.16 -22.67 1.49
CA PRO A 171 -26.65 -21.63 2.40
C PRO A 171 -25.89 -21.75 3.72
N LYS A 172 -25.17 -20.69 4.11
CA LYS A 172 -24.62 -20.61 5.47
C LYS A 172 -25.80 -20.67 6.45
N PRO A 173 -25.75 -21.48 7.52
CA PRO A 173 -26.76 -21.41 8.56
C PRO A 173 -26.80 -19.97 9.10
N SER A 174 -27.97 -19.34 8.94
CA SER A 174 -28.31 -18.08 9.57
C SER A 174 -28.29 -18.27 11.08
N GLY A 175 -27.17 -17.89 11.68
CA GLY A 175 -26.93 -18.06 13.11
C GLY A 175 -25.57 -18.67 13.36
N HIS A 176 -24.54 -17.82 13.37
CA HIS A 176 -23.43 -18.05 14.28
C HIS A 176 -23.59 -17.05 15.42
N LYS A 177 -23.91 -17.61 16.59
CA LYS A 177 -23.74 -16.94 17.88
C LYS A 177 -22.27 -16.53 18.02
N ALA A 178 -22.06 -15.33 18.55
CA ALA A 178 -20.77 -14.71 18.77
C ALA A 178 -19.80 -15.61 19.55
N GLY A 179 -18.73 -16.05 18.87
CA GLY A 179 -17.41 -16.18 19.47
C GLY A 179 -16.66 -14.84 19.36
N PRO A 180 -15.49 -14.67 19.99
CA PRO A 180 -14.77 -13.40 19.95
C PRO A 180 -14.43 -13.03 18.50
N GLY A 181 -14.88 -11.86 18.06
CA GLY A 181 -14.73 -11.44 16.67
C GLY A 181 -13.27 -11.29 16.26
N LYS A 182 -12.92 -11.75 15.05
CA LYS A 182 -11.55 -11.76 14.53
C LYS A 182 -11.12 -10.30 14.31
N LYS A 183 -10.08 -9.87 15.02
CA LYS A 183 -9.59 -8.49 15.03
C LYS A 183 -8.22 -8.38 14.36
N ALA A 184 -7.99 -7.30 13.62
CA ALA A 184 -6.69 -6.99 13.01
C ALA A 184 -6.20 -5.60 13.38
N LEU A 185 -4.89 -5.41 13.28
CA LEU A 185 -4.24 -4.10 13.28
C LEU A 185 -3.78 -3.75 11.86
N VAL A 186 -4.04 -2.51 11.44
CA VAL A 186 -3.53 -1.99 10.16
C VAL A 186 -2.72 -0.72 10.43
N ALA A 187 -1.44 -0.73 10.06
CA ALA A 187 -0.59 0.45 10.05
C ALA A 187 -0.59 1.07 8.64
N ALA A 188 -1.21 2.24 8.52
CA ALA A 188 -1.29 2.99 7.27
C ALA A 188 -0.28 4.14 7.29
N PHE A 189 0.69 4.08 6.37
CA PHE A 189 1.73 5.08 6.19
C PHE A 189 1.54 5.83 4.87
N PHE A 190 2.14 7.01 4.72
CA PHE A 190 2.18 7.68 3.41
C PHE A 190 2.90 6.81 2.38
N GLY A 191 4.03 6.23 2.78
CA GLY A 191 4.91 5.41 1.97
C GLY A 191 6.22 6.13 1.63
N THR A 192 7.26 5.36 1.33
CA THR A 192 8.54 5.90 0.85
C THR A 192 9.12 5.01 -0.25
N THR A 193 9.81 5.62 -1.22
CA THR A 193 10.60 4.91 -2.23
C THR A 193 12.08 4.77 -1.84
N VAL A 194 12.49 5.36 -0.72
CA VAL A 194 13.86 5.29 -0.19
C VAL A 194 13.94 4.12 0.79
N PRO A 195 14.68 3.03 0.49
CA PRO A 195 14.70 1.83 1.33
C PRO A 195 15.13 2.11 2.78
N ALA A 196 16.15 2.93 2.99
CA ALA A 196 16.62 3.27 4.34
C ALA A 196 15.55 3.98 5.19
N ALA A 197 14.70 4.79 4.57
CA ALA A 197 13.64 5.52 5.25
C ALA A 197 12.48 4.62 5.70
N ALA A 198 12.33 3.43 5.10
CA ALA A 198 11.30 2.46 5.50
C ALA A 198 11.52 1.92 6.92
N ARG A 199 12.75 2.02 7.45
CA ARG A 199 13.09 1.61 8.82
C ARG A 199 12.21 2.27 9.88
N ALA A 200 11.76 3.51 9.65
CA ALA A 200 10.83 4.19 10.54
C ALA A 200 9.50 3.43 10.66
N TYR A 201 8.99 2.90 9.55
CA TYR A 201 7.75 2.11 9.53
C TYR A 201 7.96 0.75 10.18
N ASP A 202 9.10 0.10 9.91
CA ASP A 202 9.45 -1.19 10.50
C ASP A 202 9.47 -1.11 12.03
N ARG A 203 10.11 -0.07 12.61
CA ARG A 203 10.14 0.12 14.07
C ARG A 203 8.75 0.33 14.67
N ILE A 204 7.87 1.09 14.01
CA ILE A 204 6.49 1.28 14.47
C ILE A 204 5.75 -0.06 14.48
N GLU A 205 5.89 -0.86 13.43
CA GLU A 205 5.27 -2.18 13.37
C GLU A 205 5.84 -3.16 14.39
N GLU A 206 7.15 -3.13 14.64
CA GLU A 206 7.77 -3.91 15.71
C GLU A 206 7.16 -3.56 17.08
N GLN A 207 6.97 -2.27 17.38
CA GLN A 207 6.31 -1.84 18.62
C GLN A 207 4.83 -2.27 18.67
N LEU A 208 4.11 -2.21 17.54
CA LEU A 208 2.75 -2.72 17.46
C LEU A 208 2.68 -4.23 17.71
N ARG A 209 3.53 -5.03 17.05
CA ARG A 209 3.58 -6.49 17.25
C ARG A 209 3.98 -6.85 18.68
N LYS A 210 4.90 -6.10 19.29
CA LYS A 210 5.29 -6.30 20.69
C LYS A 210 4.14 -6.01 21.66
N LYS A 211 3.37 -4.94 21.40
CA LYS A 211 2.24 -4.54 22.26
C LYS A 211 1.00 -5.41 22.04
N TYR A 212 0.80 -5.92 20.84
CA TYR A 212 -0.36 -6.71 20.43
C TYR A 212 0.07 -8.04 19.79
N PRO A 213 0.71 -8.96 20.55
CA PRO A 213 1.29 -10.19 20.00
C PRO A 213 0.25 -11.13 19.38
N ASP A 214 -1.00 -11.05 19.84
CA ASP A 214 -2.09 -11.93 19.40
C ASP A 214 -2.86 -11.38 18.18
N LEU A 215 -2.54 -10.17 17.73
CA LEU A 215 -3.23 -9.54 16.60
C LEU A 215 -2.34 -9.53 15.35
N PRO A 216 -2.87 -9.95 14.18
CA PRO A 216 -2.14 -9.78 12.93
C PRO A 216 -2.01 -8.30 12.60
N VAL A 217 -0.79 -7.87 12.27
CA VAL A 217 -0.45 -6.49 11.89
C VAL A 217 -0.20 -6.42 10.38
N PHE A 218 -0.98 -5.60 9.68
CA PHE A 218 -0.89 -5.38 8.24
C PHE A 218 -0.35 -3.98 7.92
N ARG A 219 0.47 -3.88 6.87
CA ARG A 219 0.96 -2.61 6.32
C ARG A 219 0.10 -2.13 5.17
N ALA A 220 -0.16 -0.84 5.10
CA ALA A 220 -0.72 -0.18 3.93
C ALA A 220 0.02 1.12 3.61
N TYR A 221 0.20 1.44 2.34
CA TYR A 221 0.64 2.77 1.89
C TYR A 221 -0.54 3.55 1.33
N THR A 222 -0.67 4.84 1.66
CA THR A 222 -1.74 5.71 1.15
C THR A 222 -1.40 6.34 -0.19
N SER A 223 -0.13 6.73 -0.41
CA SER A 223 0.30 7.44 -1.62
C SER A 223 0.24 6.54 -2.87
N PRO A 224 -0.59 6.86 -3.87
CA PRO A 224 -0.63 6.11 -5.12
C PRO A 224 0.67 6.22 -5.91
N ILE A 225 1.33 7.39 -5.89
CA ILE A 225 2.60 7.65 -6.59
C ILE A 225 3.72 6.76 -6.02
N VAL A 226 3.82 6.68 -4.69
CA VAL A 226 4.82 5.81 -4.05
C VAL A 226 4.53 4.34 -4.37
N ARG A 227 3.27 3.90 -4.25
CA ARG A 227 2.92 2.52 -4.60
C ARG A 227 3.23 2.21 -6.06
N GLU A 228 2.93 3.12 -7.00
CA GLU A 228 3.24 2.97 -8.42
C GLU A 228 4.76 2.84 -8.65
N LYS A 229 5.57 3.71 -8.05
CA LYS A 229 7.04 3.64 -8.11
C LYS A 229 7.60 2.34 -7.52
N LEU A 230 6.93 1.77 -6.53
CA LEU A 230 7.25 0.48 -5.92
C LEU A 230 6.59 -0.71 -6.65
N ASN A 231 6.02 -0.50 -7.83
CA ASN A 231 5.30 -1.52 -8.60
C ASN A 231 4.19 -2.23 -7.81
N TYR A 232 3.58 -1.53 -6.86
CA TYR A 232 2.51 -1.99 -5.97
C TYR A 232 2.90 -3.15 -5.04
N SER A 233 4.19 -3.28 -4.70
CA SER A 233 4.67 -4.28 -3.74
C SER A 233 4.09 -4.12 -2.32
N VAL A 234 3.63 -2.92 -1.98
CA VAL A 234 2.89 -2.64 -0.74
C VAL A 234 1.43 -2.31 -1.09
N PRO A 235 0.44 -2.98 -0.44
CA PRO A 235 -0.97 -2.78 -0.77
C PRO A 235 -1.46 -1.38 -0.40
N SER A 236 -2.53 -0.95 -1.08
CA SER A 236 -3.29 0.22 -0.66
C SER A 236 -4.08 -0.08 0.62
N LEU A 237 -4.46 0.97 1.35
CA LEU A 237 -5.37 0.82 2.49
C LEU A 237 -6.67 0.11 2.10
N SER A 238 -7.27 0.50 0.97
CA SER A 238 -8.48 -0.16 0.48
C SER A 238 -8.27 -1.64 0.16
N GLY A 239 -7.10 -2.03 -0.37
CA GLY A 239 -6.75 -3.42 -0.63
C GLY A 239 -6.65 -4.25 0.65
N VAL A 240 -6.00 -3.70 1.68
CA VAL A 240 -5.93 -4.36 3.00
C VAL A 240 -7.31 -4.50 3.63
N LEU A 241 -8.13 -3.44 3.65
CA LEU A 241 -9.48 -3.51 4.22
C LEU A 241 -10.39 -4.50 3.46
N LYS A 242 -10.29 -4.58 2.13
CA LYS A 242 -11.00 -5.60 1.34
C LYS A 242 -10.56 -7.01 1.72
N HIS A 243 -9.25 -7.24 1.82
CA HIS A 243 -8.71 -8.53 2.24
C HIS A 243 -9.27 -8.93 3.62
N LEU A 244 -9.24 -8.02 4.60
CA LEU A 244 -9.76 -8.27 5.94
C LEU A 244 -11.27 -8.59 5.94
N ALA A 245 -12.06 -7.87 5.16
CA ALA A 245 -13.49 -8.17 4.99
C ALA A 245 -13.72 -9.57 4.40
N VAL A 246 -12.97 -9.96 3.37
CA VAL A 246 -13.07 -11.28 2.72
C VAL A 246 -12.66 -12.41 3.68
N GLU A 247 -11.66 -12.15 4.51
CA GLU A 247 -11.14 -13.07 5.54
C GLU A 247 -11.98 -13.10 6.83
N ASN A 248 -13.17 -12.50 6.81
CA ASN A 248 -14.15 -12.43 7.90
C ASN A 248 -13.56 -11.86 9.20
N PHE A 249 -12.75 -10.80 9.09
CA PHE A 249 -12.44 -9.97 10.25
C PHE A 249 -13.67 -9.13 10.63
N ASP A 250 -13.92 -8.99 11.94
CA ASP A 250 -15.05 -8.22 12.48
C ASP A 250 -14.67 -6.77 12.77
N SER A 251 -13.44 -6.55 13.23
CA SER A 251 -12.96 -5.23 13.63
C SER A 251 -11.51 -4.99 13.24
N VAL A 252 -11.20 -3.71 12.99
CA VAL A 252 -9.88 -3.25 12.62
C VAL A 252 -9.51 -2.06 13.49
N ASP A 253 -8.38 -2.18 14.19
CA ASP A 253 -7.71 -1.02 14.79
C ASP A 253 -6.72 -0.50 13.75
N LEU A 254 -6.95 0.72 13.27
CA LEU A 254 -6.18 1.32 12.19
C LEU A 254 -5.33 2.46 12.72
N LEU A 255 -4.01 2.27 12.68
CA LEU A 255 -3.03 3.30 12.97
C LEU A 255 -2.86 4.16 11.72
N ALA A 256 -3.35 5.40 11.77
CA ALA A 256 -3.01 6.43 10.81
C ALA A 256 -1.67 7.06 11.21
N ALA A 257 -0.57 6.56 10.63
CA ALA A 257 0.79 6.97 10.97
C ALA A 257 1.18 8.27 10.25
N PHE A 258 0.45 9.34 10.56
CA PHE A 258 0.70 10.71 10.11
C PHE A 258 0.97 11.61 11.31
N LEU A 259 1.66 12.74 11.10
CA LEU A 259 1.88 13.72 12.16
C LEU A 259 0.68 14.65 12.37
N SER A 260 0.03 15.10 11.29
CA SER A 260 -1.12 16.02 11.34
C SER A 260 -2.39 15.41 10.74
N SER A 261 -3.54 15.98 11.11
CA SER A 261 -4.84 15.70 10.47
C SER A 261 -4.97 16.43 9.12
N GLY A 262 -3.96 16.33 8.26
CA GLY A 262 -3.94 17.00 6.95
C GLY A 262 -4.71 16.24 5.88
N GLU A 263 -4.41 16.55 4.61
CA GLU A 263 -5.06 15.96 3.43
C GLU A 263 -5.07 14.41 3.45
N GLU A 264 -3.92 13.82 3.72
CA GLU A 264 -3.73 12.36 3.71
C GLU A 264 -4.55 11.66 4.79
N TYR A 265 -4.69 12.29 5.97
CA TYR A 265 -5.55 11.77 7.03
C TYR A 265 -7.03 11.82 6.63
N HIS A 266 -7.48 12.91 6.01
CA HIS A 266 -8.87 13.02 5.52
C HIS A 266 -9.18 12.00 4.42
N LYS A 267 -8.27 11.79 3.45
CA LYS A 267 -8.40 10.74 2.42
C LYS A 267 -8.48 9.34 3.04
N LEU A 268 -7.65 9.08 4.04
CA LEU A 268 -7.67 7.83 4.80
C LEU A 268 -9.02 7.64 5.51
N ARG A 269 -9.54 8.67 6.17
CA ARG A 269 -10.85 8.63 6.84
C ARG A 269 -12.00 8.39 5.86
N ALA A 270 -11.97 9.02 4.68
CA ALA A 270 -12.94 8.77 3.62
C ALA A 270 -12.89 7.31 3.14
N THR A 271 -11.69 6.76 2.96
CA THR A 271 -11.50 5.34 2.64
C THR A 271 -12.10 4.46 3.73
N VAL A 272 -11.80 4.70 5.01
CA VAL A 272 -12.34 3.94 6.14
C VAL A 272 -13.87 3.99 6.18
N SER A 273 -14.46 5.16 5.97
CA SER A 273 -15.92 5.32 5.99
C SER A 273 -16.63 4.45 4.95
N ALA A 274 -16.01 4.23 3.79
CA ALA A 274 -16.57 3.38 2.74
C ALA A 274 -16.66 1.88 3.15
N PHE A 275 -15.91 1.45 4.18
CA PHE A 275 -15.94 0.08 4.70
C PHE A 275 -16.79 -0.08 5.97
N GLY A 276 -17.42 0.99 6.47
CA GLY A 276 -18.13 0.98 7.76
C GLY A 276 -19.32 0.02 7.85
N SER A 277 -19.90 -0.38 6.71
CA SER A 277 -20.96 -1.40 6.65
C SER A 277 -20.44 -2.83 6.80
N THR A 278 -19.13 -3.04 6.58
CA THR A 278 -18.51 -4.37 6.50
C THR A 278 -17.55 -4.63 7.65
N LEU A 279 -16.85 -3.60 8.13
CA LEU A 279 -15.85 -3.69 9.19
C LEU A 279 -16.11 -2.64 10.27
N LYS A 280 -15.97 -3.01 11.55
CA LYS A 280 -15.90 -2.05 12.65
C LYS A 280 -14.48 -1.49 12.73
N ILE A 281 -14.27 -0.29 12.18
CA ILE A 281 -12.94 0.31 12.09
C ILE A 281 -12.80 1.45 13.11
N SER A 282 -11.82 1.33 13.99
CA SER A 282 -11.37 2.38 14.90
C SER A 282 -10.06 2.97 14.38
N VAL A 283 -9.90 4.29 14.39
CA VAL A 283 -8.74 4.97 13.80
C VAL A 283 -8.02 5.79 14.86
N SER A 284 -6.69 5.73 14.87
CA SER A 284 -5.87 6.59 15.73
C SER A 284 -5.89 8.05 15.23
N ARG A 285 -5.78 9.00 16.16
CA ARG A 285 -5.60 10.42 15.79
C ARG A 285 -4.10 10.76 15.68
N PRO A 286 -3.70 11.55 14.67
CA PRO A 286 -2.35 12.10 14.58
C PRO A 286 -1.95 12.91 15.83
N PRO A 287 -0.65 12.95 16.20
CA PRO A 287 -0.18 13.67 17.38
C PRO A 287 -0.45 15.19 17.34
N LEU A 288 -0.40 15.80 16.15
CA LEU A 288 -0.59 17.24 15.99
C LEU A 288 -2.07 17.65 15.85
N SER A 289 -3.02 16.75 16.14
CA SER A 289 -4.46 17.05 16.03
C SER A 289 -5.01 17.95 17.14
N GLY A 290 -4.26 18.17 18.23
CA GLY A 290 -4.67 19.02 19.34
C GLY A 290 -3.51 19.31 20.29
N LEU A 291 -3.66 20.35 21.12
CA LEU A 291 -2.58 20.80 22.00
C LEU A 291 -2.15 19.72 23.03
N PRO A 292 -3.05 18.98 23.72
CA PRO A 292 -2.63 17.94 24.65
C PRO A 292 -1.87 16.79 23.99
N SER A 293 -2.31 16.34 22.81
CA SER A 293 -1.63 15.27 22.07
C SER A 293 -0.28 15.71 21.53
N LEU A 294 -0.18 16.96 21.06
CA LEU A 294 1.07 17.59 20.63
C LEU A 294 2.08 17.63 21.77
N CYS A 295 1.71 18.19 22.92
CA CYS A 295 2.61 18.28 24.08
C CYS A 295 3.02 16.89 24.58
N GLY A 296 2.12 15.90 24.52
CA GLY A 296 2.46 14.50 24.81
C GLY A 296 3.47 13.92 23.83
N PHE A 297 3.29 14.19 22.53
CA PHE A 297 4.19 13.72 21.47
C PHE A 297 5.57 14.34 21.54
N LEU A 298 5.68 15.64 21.86
CA LEU A 298 6.96 16.34 21.96
C LEU A 298 7.92 15.67 22.97
N LYS A 299 7.41 15.06 24.03
CA LYS A 299 8.23 14.29 24.98
C LYS A 299 8.99 13.14 24.33
N SER A 300 8.43 12.55 23.27
CA SER A 300 9.06 11.48 22.49
C SER A 300 9.84 12.03 21.29
N ALA A 301 9.29 13.02 20.58
CA ALA A 301 9.92 13.59 19.39
C ALA A 301 11.25 14.29 19.68
N LEU A 302 11.36 14.96 20.84
CA LEU A 302 12.60 15.66 21.22
C LEU A 302 13.76 14.71 21.56
N CYS A 303 13.52 13.40 21.73
CA CYS A 303 14.59 12.40 21.82
C CYS A 303 15.38 12.27 20.49
N ALA A 304 14.90 12.84 19.39
CA ALA A 304 15.66 12.96 18.14
C ALA A 304 16.80 14.01 18.23
N ILE A 305 16.79 14.89 19.23
CA ILE A 305 17.88 15.84 19.45
C ILE A 305 19.10 15.10 19.98
N PRO A 306 20.28 15.24 19.35
CA PRO A 306 21.50 14.60 19.82
C PRO A 306 21.89 15.07 21.23
N PRO A 307 22.37 14.16 22.10
CA PRO A 307 22.80 14.51 23.46
C PRO A 307 24.00 15.47 23.49
N ASP A 308 24.76 15.54 22.40
CA ASP A 308 25.92 16.43 22.27
C ASP A 308 25.55 17.89 21.96
N ARG A 309 24.26 18.19 21.72
CA ARG A 309 23.80 19.57 21.50
C ARG A 309 23.96 20.37 22.79
N LYS A 310 24.65 21.51 22.68
CA LYS A 310 24.92 22.39 23.83
C LYS A 310 23.84 23.46 24.00
N PRO A 311 23.60 23.96 25.24
CA PRO A 311 22.75 25.13 25.45
C PRO A 311 23.22 26.32 24.61
N GLY A 312 22.29 27.04 23.97
CA GLY A 312 22.60 28.14 23.06
C GLY A 312 22.85 27.75 21.60
N GLU A 313 23.02 26.46 21.28
CA GLU A 313 23.06 26.00 19.87
C GLU A 313 21.62 25.87 19.34
N SER A 314 21.31 26.49 18.21
CA SER A 314 19.95 26.43 17.65
C SER A 314 19.62 25.05 17.09
N VAL A 315 18.36 24.63 17.24
CA VAL A 315 17.80 23.46 16.56
C VAL A 315 16.73 23.96 15.61
N LEU A 316 16.86 23.63 14.33
CA LEU A 316 15.84 23.90 13.33
C LEU A 316 15.21 22.59 12.86
N PHE A 317 13.95 22.43 13.21
CA PHE A 317 13.10 21.33 12.81
C PHE A 317 12.51 21.58 11.42
N MET A 318 12.52 20.56 10.59
CA MET A 318 11.97 20.59 9.23
C MET A 318 10.62 19.84 9.18
N GLY A 319 9.52 20.59 9.21
CA GLY A 319 8.19 20.09 8.87
C GLY A 319 8.00 19.97 7.35
N HIS A 320 7.04 19.15 6.93
CA HIS A 320 6.64 19.11 5.52
C HIS A 320 5.76 20.32 5.18
N GLY A 321 4.71 20.53 5.97
CA GLY A 321 3.66 21.51 5.70
C GLY A 321 2.82 21.18 4.47
N ASN A 322 2.05 22.16 3.97
CA ASN A 322 1.19 22.01 2.81
C ASN A 322 1.13 23.34 2.05
N ARG A 323 1.35 23.30 0.72
CA ARG A 323 1.39 24.50 -0.13
C ARG A 323 0.13 25.39 -0.07
N ASP A 324 -1.03 24.80 0.19
CA ASP A 324 -2.30 25.54 0.30
C ASP A 324 -2.60 26.05 1.71
N GLY A 325 -1.65 25.90 2.64
CA GLY A 325 -1.71 26.45 3.98
C GLY A 325 -2.61 25.69 4.96
N ARG A 326 -3.21 24.56 4.55
CA ARG A 326 -4.18 23.82 5.40
C ARG A 326 -3.60 23.31 6.74
N SER A 327 -2.27 23.20 6.83
CA SER A 327 -1.56 22.75 8.03
C SER A 327 -0.83 23.87 8.76
N ASP A 328 -0.92 25.12 8.29
CA ASP A 328 -0.09 26.23 8.80
C ASP A 328 -0.32 26.45 10.29
N PHE A 329 -1.58 26.55 10.73
CA PHE A 329 -1.89 26.72 12.15
C PHE A 329 -1.34 25.58 13.02
N THR A 330 -1.33 24.34 12.50
CA THR A 330 -0.79 23.19 13.20
C THR A 330 0.72 23.31 13.39
N TYR A 331 1.46 23.63 12.33
CA TYR A 331 2.92 23.77 12.39
C TYR A 331 3.36 25.04 13.13
N MET A 332 2.61 26.16 13.01
CA MET A 332 2.85 27.36 13.81
C MET A 332 2.62 27.12 15.31
N THR A 333 1.61 26.33 15.66
CA THR A 333 1.39 25.93 17.06
C THR A 333 2.53 25.05 17.55
N LEU A 334 2.98 24.08 16.73
CA LEU A 334 4.15 23.26 17.03
C LEU A 334 5.41 24.11 17.27
N ASP A 335 5.69 25.09 16.40
CA ASP A 335 6.80 26.02 16.56
C ASP A 335 6.71 26.80 17.90
N SER A 336 5.51 27.28 18.25
CA SER A 336 5.27 27.97 19.52
C SER A 336 5.51 27.05 20.73
N GLU A 337 5.03 25.81 20.71
CA GLU A 337 5.24 24.86 21.80
C GLU A 337 6.71 24.42 21.92
N LEU A 338 7.42 24.27 20.80
CA LEU A 338 8.86 24.01 20.80
C LEU A 338 9.64 25.14 21.50
N LYS A 339 9.31 26.40 21.18
CA LYS A 339 9.95 27.59 21.78
C LYS A 339 9.69 27.75 23.27
N LYS A 340 8.56 27.25 23.78
CA LYS A 340 8.28 27.22 25.23
C LYS A 340 9.18 26.24 25.97
N ILE A 341 9.62 25.18 25.29
CA ILE A 341 10.53 24.17 25.87
C ILE A 341 11.97 24.68 25.85
N ASP A 342 12.41 25.21 24.71
CA ASP A 342 13.72 25.85 24.56
C ASP A 342 13.60 26.99 23.53
N PRO A 343 13.97 28.23 23.88
CA PRO A 343 13.83 29.38 22.98
C PRO A 343 14.68 29.26 21.71
N ASP A 344 15.68 28.36 21.69
CA ASP A 344 16.54 28.11 20.54
C ASP A 344 16.04 26.93 19.67
N PHE A 345 14.84 26.41 19.95
CA PHE A 345 14.12 25.51 19.06
C PHE A 345 13.25 26.31 18.08
N HIS A 346 13.42 26.01 16.81
CA HIS A 346 12.68 26.64 15.72
C HIS A 346 12.12 25.55 14.81
N LEU A 347 11.00 25.83 14.16
CA LEU A 347 10.44 24.98 13.12
C LEU A 347 10.19 25.81 11.87
N ALA A 348 10.51 25.22 10.72
CA ALA A 348 10.05 25.68 9.42
C ALA A 348 9.45 24.52 8.61
N CYS A 349 8.60 24.83 7.65
CA CYS A 349 8.03 23.88 6.71
C CYS A 349 8.67 24.04 5.33
N VAL A 350 8.79 22.95 4.57
CA VAL A 350 9.14 23.00 3.15
C VAL A 350 8.07 23.74 2.36
N GLU A 351 6.81 23.45 2.67
CA GLU A 351 5.65 24.06 2.03
C GLU A 351 4.75 24.75 3.07
N GLY A 352 4.30 25.97 2.79
CA GLY A 352 3.42 26.71 3.69
C GLY A 352 4.20 27.41 4.82
N ASN A 353 3.62 27.44 6.03
CA ASN A 353 4.15 28.21 7.15
C ASN A 353 4.49 27.32 8.37
N PRO A 354 5.44 27.73 9.24
CA PRO A 354 6.34 28.87 9.07
C PRO A 354 7.36 28.66 7.93
N PRO A 355 7.67 29.68 7.11
CA PRO A 355 8.60 29.53 6.00
C PRO A 355 10.06 29.50 6.52
N PRO A 356 10.99 28.84 5.79
CA PRO A 356 12.39 28.71 6.23
C PRO A 356 13.07 30.05 6.49
N GLU A 357 12.79 31.05 5.66
CA GLU A 357 13.40 32.39 5.73
C GLU A 357 13.12 33.06 7.07
N GLU A 358 11.91 32.89 7.61
CA GLU A 358 11.52 33.46 8.90
C GLU A 358 12.25 32.75 10.06
N ALA A 359 12.41 31.43 9.97
CA ALA A 359 13.13 30.67 10.97
C ALA A 359 14.63 30.99 10.95
N PHE A 360 15.23 31.10 9.76
CA PHE A 360 16.65 31.40 9.58
C PHE A 360 17.05 32.73 10.23
N GLY A 361 16.24 33.77 10.07
CA GLY A 361 16.48 35.07 10.68
C GLY A 361 16.42 35.10 12.21
N LYS A 362 15.94 34.02 12.85
CA LYS A 362 15.82 33.89 14.31
C LYS A 362 16.89 32.99 14.93
N LEU A 363 17.74 32.35 14.12
CA LEU A 363 18.78 31.44 14.61
C LEU A 363 19.92 32.22 15.27
N ARG A 364 20.53 31.62 16.30
CA ARG A 364 21.73 32.20 16.92
C ARG A 364 22.95 31.99 16.03
N PRO A 365 23.90 32.94 16.03
CA PRO A 365 25.20 32.72 15.38
C PRO A 365 25.89 31.46 15.93
N GLY A 366 26.51 30.69 15.04
CA GLY A 366 27.23 29.47 15.39
C GLY A 366 26.57 28.20 14.87
N LYS A 367 26.54 27.14 15.69
CA LYS A 367 26.11 25.81 15.28
C LYS A 367 24.60 25.68 15.24
N VAL A 368 24.08 25.12 14.14
CA VAL A 368 22.66 24.83 13.92
C VAL A 368 22.46 23.34 13.66
N TRP A 369 21.61 22.71 14.44
CA TRP A 369 21.19 21.32 14.25
C TRP A 369 19.95 21.27 13.36
N LEU A 370 20.07 20.65 12.19
CA LEU A 370 18.97 20.45 11.24
C LEU A 370 18.36 19.07 11.46
N ILE A 371 17.10 19.03 11.90
CA ILE A 371 16.43 17.79 12.30
C ILE A 371 15.09 17.64 11.57
N PRO A 372 14.82 16.51 10.90
CA PRO A 372 13.52 16.24 10.30
C PRO A 372 12.42 16.17 11.36
N PHE A 373 11.35 16.94 11.17
CA PHE A 373 10.08 16.75 11.87
C PHE A 373 9.09 16.04 10.95
N MET A 374 9.53 14.90 10.42
CA MET A 374 8.78 14.00 9.55
C MET A 374 9.00 12.58 10.02
N LEU A 375 8.01 11.69 9.81
CA LEU A 375 8.14 10.31 10.28
C LEU A 375 9.32 9.58 9.62
N THR A 376 9.62 9.90 8.36
CA THR A 376 10.69 9.33 7.54
C THR A 376 11.66 10.39 7.06
N ALA A 377 12.95 10.05 6.95
CA ALA A 377 13.95 10.84 6.24
C ALA A 377 13.89 10.55 4.72
N GLY A 378 12.89 11.13 4.04
CA GLY A 378 12.68 10.98 2.61
C GLY A 378 13.44 11.99 1.76
N ASP A 379 12.96 12.19 0.52
CA ASP A 379 13.60 13.06 -0.49
C ASP A 379 13.85 14.49 0.02
N HIS A 380 12.86 15.10 0.67
CA HIS A 380 12.98 16.44 1.25
C HIS A 380 14.14 16.54 2.26
N VAL A 381 14.32 15.54 3.11
CA VAL A 381 15.42 15.54 4.11
C VAL A 381 16.77 15.47 3.43
N LEU A 382 16.89 14.61 2.41
CA LEU A 382 18.15 14.36 1.72
C LEU A 382 18.55 15.50 0.77
N ASN A 383 17.56 16.13 0.13
CA ASN A 383 17.80 17.14 -0.91
C ASN A 383 17.58 18.56 -0.37
N ASP A 384 16.36 18.87 0.10
CA ASP A 384 16.01 20.25 0.48
C ASP A 384 16.66 20.69 1.79
N MET A 385 16.83 19.79 2.76
CA MET A 385 17.45 20.14 4.03
C MET A 385 18.97 19.96 4.02
N ALA A 386 19.44 18.78 3.62
CA ALA A 386 20.84 18.39 3.75
C ALA A 386 21.62 18.26 2.43
N GLY A 387 20.96 18.51 1.30
CA GLY A 387 21.54 18.31 -0.03
C GLY A 387 22.67 19.29 -0.33
N ASP A 388 23.42 18.98 -1.39
CA ASP A 388 24.53 19.82 -1.84
C ASP A 388 24.11 20.98 -2.75
N ASP A 389 22.84 21.04 -3.15
CA ASP A 389 22.29 22.15 -3.93
C ASP A 389 22.36 23.47 -3.11
N PRO A 390 22.78 24.60 -3.70
CA PRO A 390 22.82 25.90 -3.02
C PRO A 390 21.48 26.36 -2.44
N ALA A 391 20.34 25.85 -2.94
CA ALA A 391 19.02 26.12 -2.41
C ALA A 391 18.68 25.30 -1.15
N SER A 392 19.48 24.28 -0.81
CA SER A 392 19.25 23.47 0.40
C SER A 392 19.42 24.29 1.67
N TRP A 393 18.69 23.93 2.73
CA TRP A 393 18.71 24.67 3.99
C TRP A 393 20.12 24.72 4.57
N LYS A 394 20.83 23.59 4.54
CA LYS A 394 22.24 23.49 4.94
C LYS A 394 23.10 24.52 4.20
N LYS A 395 23.07 24.54 2.86
CA LYS A 395 23.94 25.46 2.09
C LYS A 395 23.60 26.91 2.31
N ARG A 396 22.31 27.24 2.41
CA ARG A 396 21.84 28.60 2.69
C ARG A 396 22.30 29.10 4.07
N LEU A 397 22.24 28.25 5.08
CA LEU A 397 22.69 28.57 6.44
C LEU A 397 24.22 28.63 6.56
N GLU A 398 24.94 27.72 5.91
CA GLU A 398 26.41 27.76 5.82
C GLU A 398 26.90 29.05 5.13
N ALA A 399 26.22 29.47 4.05
CA ALA A 399 26.51 30.74 3.38
C ALA A 399 26.22 31.97 4.25
N ALA A 400 25.29 31.86 5.22
CA ALA A 400 25.01 32.88 6.22
C ALA A 400 25.96 32.83 7.44
N GLY A 401 26.95 31.92 7.44
CA GLY A 401 27.99 31.83 8.48
C GLY A 401 27.68 30.86 9.63
N HIS A 402 26.65 30.03 9.51
CA HIS A 402 26.35 28.99 10.50
C HIS A 402 27.14 27.69 10.24
N GLU A 403 27.45 26.95 11.31
CA GLU A 403 27.95 25.57 11.20
C GLU A 403 26.76 24.60 11.27
N CYS A 404 26.43 23.94 10.16
CA CYS A 404 25.27 23.04 10.12
C CYS A 404 25.63 21.59 10.47
N ARG A 405 24.81 20.97 11.34
CA ARG A 405 24.84 19.53 11.63
C ARG A 405 23.48 18.91 11.30
N CYS A 406 23.44 18.08 10.26
CA CYS A 406 22.21 17.44 9.81
C CYS A 406 22.01 16.06 10.46
N ILE A 407 20.82 15.83 10.97
CA ILE A 407 20.37 14.50 11.42
C ILE A 407 19.53 13.90 10.29
N LEU A 408 20.01 12.83 9.66
CA LEU A 408 19.37 12.24 8.48
C LEU A 408 18.48 11.04 8.84
N HIS A 409 17.83 11.11 10.00
CA HIS A 409 16.91 10.10 10.49
C HIS A 409 15.50 10.68 10.63
N GLY A 410 14.50 9.92 10.22
CA GLY A 410 13.10 10.29 10.45
C GLY A 410 12.73 10.09 11.92
N LEU A 411 11.73 10.84 12.40
CA LEU A 411 11.26 10.71 13.78
C LEU A 411 10.85 9.26 14.12
N GLY A 412 10.25 8.53 13.17
CA GLY A 412 9.82 7.14 13.40
C GLY A 412 10.97 6.14 13.58
N GLU A 413 12.21 6.55 13.29
CA GLU A 413 13.39 5.76 13.65
C GLU A 413 13.70 5.83 15.15
N SER A 414 13.18 6.78 15.92
CA SER A 414 13.31 6.77 17.38
C SER A 414 12.41 5.70 18.01
N SER A 415 12.94 4.97 19.00
CA SER A 415 12.17 4.00 19.79
C SER A 415 11.02 4.65 20.56
N GLU A 416 11.24 5.86 21.04
CA GLU A 416 10.30 6.66 21.81
C GLU A 416 9.14 7.10 20.93
N VAL A 417 9.43 7.58 19.71
CA VAL A 417 8.40 7.95 18.73
C VAL A 417 7.64 6.72 18.24
N ALA A 418 8.34 5.62 17.91
CA ALA A 418 7.68 4.39 17.50
C ALA A 418 6.76 3.84 18.60
N GLY A 419 7.24 3.88 19.85
CA GLY A 419 6.46 3.53 21.04
C GLY A 419 5.24 4.43 21.24
N TYR A 420 5.39 5.75 21.03
CA TYR A 420 4.27 6.69 21.06
C TYR A 420 3.19 6.31 20.04
N PHE A 421 3.54 6.06 18.78
CA PHE A 421 2.56 5.66 17.76
C PHE A 421 1.87 4.34 18.10
N ALA A 422 2.60 3.35 18.60
CA ALA A 422 2.00 2.10 19.09
C ALA A 422 1.13 2.31 20.35
N SER A 423 1.34 3.40 21.08
CA SER A 423 0.56 3.75 22.28
C SER A 423 -0.78 4.44 21.98
N LEU A 424 -0.94 5.01 20.77
CA LEU A 424 -2.11 5.82 20.42
C LEU A 424 -3.43 5.04 20.58
N PRO A 425 -4.46 5.67 21.16
CA PRO A 425 -5.77 5.06 21.26
C PRO A 425 -6.45 4.98 19.89
N PHE A 426 -7.24 3.92 19.67
CA PHE A 426 -8.08 3.76 18.49
C PHE A 426 -9.52 4.17 18.83
N LEU A 427 -10.01 5.21 18.15
CA LEU A 427 -11.34 5.78 18.39
C LEU A 427 -12.31 5.32 17.31
N CYS A 428 -13.53 4.88 17.71
CA CYS A 428 -14.56 4.45 16.78
C CYS A 428 -14.95 5.57 15.81
N SER A 429 -15.13 5.21 14.54
CA SER A 429 -15.46 6.14 13.45
C SER A 429 -16.78 6.91 13.63
N GLY A 430 -17.69 6.46 14.51
CA GLY A 430 -18.99 7.07 14.77
C GLY A 430 -19.08 8.00 16.00
N ALA A 431 -17.98 8.21 16.74
CA ALA A 431 -17.95 9.23 17.77
C ALA A 431 -17.76 10.60 17.09
N HIS A 432 -18.88 11.23 16.72
CA HIS A 432 -18.90 12.68 16.58
C HIS A 432 -18.54 13.26 17.94
N GLU A 433 -17.35 13.83 18.05
CA GLU A 433 -17.00 14.70 19.16
C GLU A 433 -17.33 16.13 18.74
N SER A 434 -18.32 16.68 19.43
CA SER A 434 -18.64 18.10 19.57
C SER A 434 -17.46 18.94 20.04
#